data_AF-A0A118HLL5-F1
#
_entry.id   AF-A0A118HLL5-F1
#
_cell.length_a   1.000
_cell.length_b   1.000
_cell.length_c   1.000
_cell.angle_alpha   90.00
_cell.angle_beta   90.00
_cell.angle_gamma   90.00
#
_symmetry.space_group_name_H-M   'P 1'
#
loop_
_entity.id
_entity.type
_entity.pdbx_description
1 polymer ?
#
loop_
_entity_poly.entity_id
_entity_poly.type
_entity_poly.pdbx_seq_one_letter_code
_entity_poly.pdbx_strand_id
1 'polypeptide(L)'
;MQNEEFEVPATDEEFRRVVLAEFKAIREKFDAIDTRLSGQDEAIAQNTVLTSDVERDTKAVREFMKDGASAARFFCRLAAAWRFGFKWVALPIGALYAAFYYNVHGRLPGWLMAVAKVLGL
;
A
#
# COMPACT_ATOMS: atom_id res chain seq x y z
N MET A 1 -24.48 -43.31 -10.18
CA MET A 1 -23.92 -43.97 -11.37
C MET A 1 -24.95 -44.97 -11.81
N GLN A 2 -25.84 -44.55 -12.72
CA GLN A 2 -26.74 -45.48 -13.40
C GLN A 2 -25.87 -46.24 -14.38
N ASN A 3 -25.68 -47.53 -14.13
CA ASN A 3 -25.04 -48.43 -15.08
C ASN A 3 -26.07 -48.69 -16.18
N GLU A 4 -26.01 -47.92 -17.26
CA GLU A 4 -26.70 -48.29 -18.48
C GLU A 4 -26.06 -49.58 -18.99
N GLU A 5 -26.87 -50.63 -19.02
CA GLU A 5 -26.51 -51.94 -19.55
C GLU A 5 -26.20 -51.74 -21.04
N PHE A 6 -24.91 -51.85 -21.40
CA PHE A 6 -24.44 -51.67 -22.77
C PHE A 6 -24.93 -52.86 -23.61
N GLU A 7 -26.15 -52.77 -24.14
CA GLU A 7 -26.66 -53.71 -25.12
C GLU A 7 -25.74 -53.71 -26.35
N VAL A 8 -25.07 -54.84 -26.59
CA VAL A 8 -24.17 -55.00 -27.73
C VAL A 8 -25.04 -55.03 -29.01
N PRO A 9 -24.88 -54.07 -29.92
CA PRO A 9 -25.74 -53.95 -31.11
C PRO A 9 -25.59 -55.17 -32.01
N ALA A 10 -26.72 -55.67 -32.52
CA ALA A 10 -26.79 -56.93 -33.25
C ALA A 10 -26.22 -56.87 -34.68
N THR A 11 -25.95 -55.66 -35.21
CA THR A 11 -25.50 -55.43 -36.58
C THR A 11 -24.33 -54.44 -36.65
N ASP A 12 -23.42 -54.62 -37.63
CA ASP A 12 -22.22 -53.76 -37.80
C ASP A 12 -22.60 -52.29 -38.09
N GLU A 13 -23.76 -52.06 -38.70
CA GLU A 13 -24.26 -50.72 -39.05
C GLU A 13 -24.76 -49.94 -37.82
N GLU A 14 -25.45 -50.61 -36.89
CA GLU A 14 -25.87 -50.01 -35.61
C GLU A 14 -24.67 -49.75 -34.71
N PHE A 15 -23.72 -50.68 -34.65
CA PHE A 15 -22.47 -50.48 -33.92
C PHE A 15 -21.72 -49.23 -34.41
N ARG A 16 -21.55 -49.08 -35.73
CA ARG A 16 -20.92 -47.89 -36.32
C ARG A 16 -21.66 -46.60 -35.97
N ARG A 17 -23.00 -46.60 -35.95
CA ARG A 17 -23.79 -45.41 -35.60
C ARG A 17 -23.61 -45.01 -34.13
N VAL A 18 -23.68 -45.97 -33.21
CA VAL A 18 -23.49 -45.72 -31.77
C VAL A 18 -22.08 -45.21 -31.51
N VAL A 19 -21.06 -45.86 -32.08
CA VAL A 19 -19.66 -45.45 -31.94
C VAL A 19 -19.42 -44.04 -32.51
N LEU A 20 -19.97 -43.72 -33.68
CA LEU A 20 -19.84 -42.38 -34.26
C LEU A 20 -20.54 -41.30 -33.43
N ALA A 21 -21.70 -41.62 -32.84
CA ALA A 21 -22.41 -40.71 -31.96
C ALA A 21 -21.63 -40.44 -30.66
N GLU A 22 -21.08 -41.48 -30.04
CA GLU A 22 -20.23 -41.36 -28.85
C GLU A 22 -18.95 -40.58 -29.14
N PHE A 23 -18.25 -40.88 -30.25
CA PHE A 23 -17.06 -40.11 -30.64
C PHE A 23 -17.37 -38.64 -30.87
N LYS A 24 -18.53 -38.33 -31.45
CA LYS A 24 -18.97 -36.94 -31.63
C LYS A 24 -19.24 -36.27 -30.28
N ALA A 25 -19.95 -36.93 -29.37
CA ALA A 25 -20.22 -36.42 -28.03
C ALA A 25 -18.94 -36.21 -27.21
N ILE A 26 -17.98 -37.12 -27.33
CA ILE A 26 -16.65 -36.99 -26.70
C ILE A 26 -15.91 -35.79 -27.28
N ARG A 27 -15.94 -35.61 -28.61
CA ARG A 27 -15.28 -34.49 -29.27
C ARG A 27 -15.85 -33.14 -28.85
N GLU A 28 -17.18 -33.02 -28.78
CA GLU A 28 -17.84 -31.80 -28.30
C GLU A 28 -17.46 -31.48 -26.84
N LYS A 29 -17.35 -32.50 -25.98
CA LYS A 29 -16.86 -32.33 -24.61
C LYS A 29 -15.39 -31.88 -24.57
N PHE A 30 -14.54 -32.44 -25.42
CA PHE A 30 -13.14 -32.03 -25.52
C PHE A 30 -12.99 -30.58 -25.99
N ASP A 31 -13.73 -30.17 -27.02
CA ASP A 31 -13.71 -28.79 -27.53
C ASP A 31 -14.21 -27.79 -26.46
N ALA A 32 -15.24 -28.18 -25.69
CA ALA A 32 -15.73 -27.38 -24.56
C ALA A 32 -14.70 -27.27 -23.42
N ILE A 33 -13.96 -28.34 -23.13
CA ILE A 33 -12.88 -28.34 -22.14
C ILE A 33 -11.73 -27.44 -22.61
N ASP A 34 -11.33 -27.55 -23.87
CA ASP A 34 -10.21 -26.77 -24.43
C ASP A 34 -10.51 -25.27 -24.42
N THR A 35 -11.74 -24.91 -24.78
CA THR A 35 -12.25 -23.52 -24.68
C THR A 35 -12.20 -23.01 -23.24
N ARG A 36 -12.62 -23.85 -22.28
CA ARG A 36 -12.60 -23.47 -20.86
C ARG A 36 -11.19 -23.34 -20.33
N LEU A 37 -10.26 -24.23 -20.70
CA LEU A 37 -8.85 -24.17 -20.28
C LEU A 37 -8.19 -22.91 -20.83
N SER A 38 -8.40 -22.59 -22.10
CA SER A 38 -7.90 -21.35 -22.71
C SER A 38 -8.40 -20.11 -21.97
N GLY A 39 -9.68 -20.06 -21.60
CA GLY A 39 -10.24 -18.97 -20.79
C GLY A 39 -9.68 -18.90 -19.36
N GLN A 40 -9.35 -20.04 -18.76
CA GLN A 40 -8.70 -20.08 -17.45
C GLN A 40 -7.26 -19.61 -17.50
N ASP A 41 -6.50 -19.98 -18.54
CA ASP A 41 -5.12 -19.53 -18.74
C ASP A 41 -5.06 -18.00 -18.89
N GLU A 42 -6.00 -17.42 -19.63
CA GLU A 42 -6.10 -15.97 -19.76
C GLU A 42 -6.44 -15.30 -18.42
N ALA A 43 -7.38 -15.86 -17.65
CA ALA A 43 -7.73 -15.35 -16.32
C ALA A 43 -6.56 -15.47 -15.32
N ILE A 44 -5.77 -16.55 -15.39
CA ILE A 44 -4.57 -16.75 -14.56
C ILE A 44 -3.50 -15.73 -14.94
N ALA A 45 -3.29 -15.47 -16.24
CA ALA A 45 -2.36 -14.45 -16.70
C ALA A 45 -2.74 -13.06 -16.16
N GLN A 46 -4.02 -12.69 -16.25
CA GLN A 46 -4.51 -11.41 -15.71
C GLN A 46 -4.37 -11.32 -14.19
N ASN A 47 -4.74 -12.37 -13.45
CA ASN A 47 -4.57 -12.41 -12.00
C ASN A 47 -3.11 -12.33 -11.57
N THR A 48 -2.19 -12.92 -12.34
CA THR A 48 -0.75 -12.83 -12.08
C THR A 48 -0.26 -11.38 -12.18
N VAL A 49 -0.71 -10.65 -13.21
CA VAL A 49 -0.39 -9.22 -13.36
C VAL A 49 -0.94 -8.41 -12.19
N LEU A 50 -2.23 -8.58 -11.84
CA LEU A 50 -2.84 -7.89 -10.72
C LEU A 50 -2.14 -8.17 -9.38
N THR A 51 -1.73 -9.41 -9.15
CA THR A 51 -1.00 -9.80 -7.93
C THR A 51 0.37 -9.11 -7.88
N SER A 52 1.07 -9.05 -9.01
CA SER A 52 2.36 -8.35 -9.10
C SER A 52 2.23 -6.84 -8.83
N ASP A 53 1.11 -6.23 -9.24
CA ASP A 53 0.81 -4.82 -8.99
C ASP A 53 0.50 -4.58 -7.51
N VAL A 54 -0.32 -5.43 -6.89
CA VAL A 54 -0.63 -5.37 -5.45
C VAL A 54 0.62 -5.54 -4.60
N GLU A 55 1.53 -6.45 -4.97
CA GLU A 55 2.81 -6.61 -4.28
C GLU A 55 3.68 -5.35 -4.36
N ARG A 56 3.74 -4.73 -5.53
CA ARG A 56 4.48 -3.49 -5.75
C ARG A 56 3.90 -2.33 -4.94
N ASP A 57 2.60 -2.15 -4.96
CA ASP A 57 1.91 -1.11 -4.19
C ASP A 57 2.07 -1.32 -2.69
N THR A 58 1.98 -2.56 -2.22
CA THR A 58 2.17 -2.90 -0.80
C THR A 58 3.61 -2.62 -0.34
N LYS A 59 4.61 -2.88 -1.19
CA LYS A 59 6.01 -2.52 -0.90
C LYS A 59 6.18 -1.01 -0.81
N ALA A 60 5.62 -0.26 -1.76
CA ALA A 60 5.69 1.21 -1.76
C ALA A 60 5.03 1.81 -0.50
N VAL A 61 3.83 1.36 -0.12
CA VAL A 61 3.14 1.81 1.10
C VAL A 61 3.98 1.50 2.34
N ARG A 62 4.60 0.32 2.41
CA ARG A 62 5.47 -0.06 3.53
C ARG A 62 6.71 0.82 3.62
N GLU A 63 7.32 1.16 2.49
CA GLU A 63 8.47 2.08 2.43
C GLU A 63 8.07 3.49 2.88
N PHE A 64 6.99 4.05 2.34
CA PHE A 64 6.46 5.35 2.76
C PHE A 64 6.09 5.39 4.25
N MET A 65 5.53 4.30 4.79
CA MET A 65 5.20 4.22 6.21
C MET A 65 6.46 4.19 7.09
N LYS A 66 7.50 3.47 6.66
CA LYS A 66 8.78 3.38 7.37
C LYS A 66 9.50 4.73 7.38
N ASP A 67 9.52 5.40 6.25
CA ASP A 67 10.11 6.73 6.11
C ASP A 67 9.29 7.79 6.84
N GLY A 68 7.96 7.73 6.78
CA GLY A 68 7.08 8.61 7.55
C GLY A 68 7.28 8.46 9.06
N ALA A 69 7.42 7.22 9.55
CA ALA A 69 7.66 6.95 10.97
C ALA A 69 9.06 7.40 11.44
N SER A 70 10.07 7.42 10.56
CA SER A 70 11.40 7.95 10.89
C SER A 70 11.39 9.47 10.88
N ALA A 71 10.73 10.09 9.90
CA ALA A 71 10.54 11.53 9.81
C ALA A 71 9.78 12.08 11.04
N ALA A 72 8.69 11.44 11.44
CA ALA A 72 7.93 11.83 12.62
C ALA A 72 8.79 11.80 13.90
N ARG A 73 9.61 10.76 14.08
CA ARG A 73 10.55 10.67 15.22
C ARG A 73 11.61 11.76 15.17
N PHE A 74 12.13 12.07 13.98
CA PHE A 74 13.07 13.17 13.79
C PHE A 74 12.43 14.51 14.20
N PHE A 75 11.23 14.81 13.73
CA PHE A 75 10.53 16.04 14.09
C PHE A 75 10.16 16.12 15.57
N CYS A 76 9.77 15.02 16.21
CA CYS A 76 9.54 15.00 17.65
C CYS A 76 10.83 15.30 18.44
N ARG A 77 11.97 14.73 18.03
CA ARG A 77 13.27 15.03 18.64
C ARG A 77 13.71 16.47 18.37
N LEU A 78 13.45 16.97 17.17
CA LEU A 78 13.74 18.36 16.80
C LEU A 78 12.89 19.35 17.61
N ALA A 79 11.60 19.07 17.81
CA ALA A 79 10.71 19.88 18.63
C ALA A 79 11.14 19.89 20.11
N ALA A 80 11.63 18.76 20.63
CA ALA A 80 12.21 18.70 21.97
C ALA A 80 13.51 19.52 22.08
N ALA A 81 14.41 19.39 21.10
CA ALA A 81 15.65 20.16 21.03
C ALA A 81 15.37 21.68 20.90
N TRP A 82 14.35 22.04 20.14
CA TRP A 82 13.92 23.42 19.92
C TRP A 82 13.42 24.08 21.21
N ARG A 83 12.62 23.36 22.01
CA ARG A 83 12.21 23.83 23.35
C ARG A 83 13.40 24.06 24.26
N PHE A 84 14.40 23.17 24.21
CA PHE A 84 15.62 23.33 24.99
C PHE A 84 16.42 24.55 24.53
N GLY A 85 16.65 24.71 23.23
CA GLY A 85 17.37 25.84 22.65
C GLY A 85 16.70 27.17 22.98
N PHE A 86 15.37 27.26 22.88
CA PHE A 86 14.66 28.48 23.24
C PHE A 86 14.76 28.80 24.73
N LYS A 87 14.53 27.82 25.60
CA LYS A 87 14.49 28.04 27.04
C LYS A 87 15.87 28.33 27.64
N TRP A 88 16.92 27.67 27.16
CA TRP A 88 18.25 27.71 27.77
C TRP A 88 19.28 28.51 26.98
N VAL A 89 19.01 28.86 25.72
CA VAL A 89 19.96 29.63 24.90
C VAL A 89 19.33 30.96 24.51
N ALA A 90 18.19 30.95 23.83
CA ALA A 90 17.59 32.19 23.33
C ALA A 90 17.10 33.11 24.47
N LEU A 91 16.48 32.55 25.51
CA LEU A 91 15.98 33.32 26.65
C LEU A 91 17.11 33.99 27.46
N PRO A 92 18.18 33.29 27.90
CA PRO A 92 19.26 33.94 28.64
C PRO A 92 20.11 34.87 27.77
N ILE A 93 20.38 34.54 26.50
CA ILE A 93 21.09 35.46 25.60
C ILE A 93 20.25 36.71 25.35
N GLY A 94 18.94 36.57 25.14
CA GLY A 94 18.02 37.69 25.02
C GLY A 94 18.00 38.55 26.29
N ALA A 95 18.00 37.92 27.48
CA ALA A 95 18.06 38.62 28.75
C ALA A 95 19.38 39.39 28.94
N LEU A 96 20.52 38.78 28.60
CA LEU A 96 21.83 39.44 28.64
C LEU A 96 21.90 40.61 27.67
N TYR A 97 21.41 40.43 26.44
CA TYR A 97 21.35 41.48 25.44
C TYR A 97 20.45 42.64 25.91
N ALA A 98 19.31 42.33 26.51
CA ALA A 98 18.42 43.34 27.07
C ALA A 98 19.06 44.12 28.22
N ALA A 99 19.77 43.44 29.12
CA ALA A 99 20.50 44.06 30.23
C ALA A 99 21.64 44.96 29.71
N PHE A 100 22.39 44.51 28.71
CA PHE A 100 23.41 45.33 28.05
C PHE A 100 22.79 46.55 27.36
N TYR A 101 21.71 46.36 26.61
CA TYR A 101 21.01 47.43 25.92
C TYR A 101 20.47 48.48 26.88
N TYR A 102 19.93 48.05 28.02
CA TYR A 102 19.44 48.93 29.08
C TYR A 102 20.58 49.76 29.71
N ASN A 103 21.73 49.15 29.98
CA ASN A 103 22.90 49.87 30.50
C ASN A 103 23.42 50.96 29.53
N VAL A 104 23.35 50.72 28.22
CA VAL A 104 23.86 51.68 27.22
C VAL A 104 22.83 52.75 26.84
N HIS A 105 21.54 52.40 26.75
CA HIS A 105 20.50 53.28 26.19
C HIS A 105 19.45 53.76 27.20
N GLY A 106 19.50 53.29 28.45
CA GLY A 106 18.55 53.66 29.52
C GLY A 106 17.10 53.24 29.29
N ARG A 107 16.82 52.47 28.22
CA ARG A 107 15.48 52.03 27.82
C ARG A 107 15.47 50.53 27.54
N LEU A 108 14.36 49.86 27.86
CA LEU A 108 14.19 48.46 27.50
C LEU A 108 13.90 48.33 25.99
N PRO A 109 14.46 47.32 25.32
CA PRO A 109 14.25 47.16 23.88
C PRO A 109 12.80 46.70 23.58
N GLY A 110 12.19 47.24 22.52
CA GLY A 110 10.76 47.05 22.22
C GLY A 110 10.33 45.61 21.93
N TRP A 111 11.25 44.73 21.53
CA TRP A 111 10.96 43.30 21.32
C TRP A 111 10.69 42.56 22.64
N LEU A 112 11.14 43.10 23.78
CA LEU A 112 10.98 42.46 25.09
C LEU A 112 9.50 42.43 25.52
N MET A 113 8.76 43.49 25.18
CA MET A 113 7.30 43.54 25.35
C MET A 113 6.58 42.56 24.42
N ALA A 114 7.10 42.35 23.19
CA ALA A 114 6.54 41.37 22.27
C ALA A 114 6.76 39.93 22.77
N VAL A 115 7.93 39.64 23.35
CA VAL A 115 8.25 38.34 23.96
C VAL A 115 7.41 38.09 25.21
N ALA A 116 7.25 39.10 26.09
CA ALA A 116 6.38 39.00 27.27
C ALA A 116 4.93 38.68 26.88
N LYS A 117 4.41 39.38 25.86
CA LYS A 117 3.05 39.17 25.34
C LYS A 117 2.83 37.77 24.75
N VAL A 118 3.84 37.21 24.06
CA VAL A 118 3.78 35.84 23.52
C VAL A 118 3.90 34.78 24.61
N LEU A 119 4.61 35.07 25.70
CA LEU A 119 4.75 34.19 26.87
C LEU A 119 3.53 34.25 27.82
N GLY A 120 2.57 35.15 27.58
CA GLY A 120 1.37 35.29 28.40
C GLY A 120 1.60 35.96 29.76
N LEU A 121 2.69 36.74 29.88
CA LEU A 121 2.99 37.57 31.05
C LEU A 121 2.39 38.97 30.94
#